data_AF-A0A1G6Z1A9-F1
#
_entry.id   AF-A0A1G6Z1A9-F1
#
_cell.length_a   1.000
_cell.length_b   1.000
_cell.length_c   1.000
_cell.angle_alpha   90.00
_cell.angle_beta   90.00
_cell.angle_gamma   90.00
#
_symmetry.space_group_name_H-M   'P 1'
#
loop_
_entity.id
_entity.type
_entity.pdbx_description
1 polymer ?
#
loop_
_entity_poly.entity_id
_entity_poly.type
_entity_poly.pdbx_seq_one_letter_code
_entity_poly.pdbx_strand_id
1 'polypeptide(L)'
;MPDTVPVTIEVEPGAAAALGDPRTRAAMGRLVSRVLNPHPGPSELAQAIAAAKAEARAAGLTDADIDAELTAYNAEWRDSPSA
;
A
#
# COMPACT_ATOMS: atom_id res chain seq x y z
N MET A 1 14.42 29.60 -7.40
CA MET A 1 14.72 28.53 -8.37
C MET A 1 13.45 27.71 -8.51
N PRO A 2 13.10 27.17 -9.68
CA PRO A 2 11.94 26.27 -9.74
C PRO A 2 12.22 25.06 -8.84
N ASP A 3 11.25 24.68 -8.01
CA ASP A 3 11.36 23.57 -7.04
C ASP A 3 11.37 22.19 -7.71
N THR A 4 11.36 22.13 -9.05
CA THR A 4 11.29 20.91 -9.85
C THR A 4 12.28 20.94 -11.01
N VAL A 5 12.91 19.79 -11.30
CA VAL A 5 13.79 19.59 -12.46
C VAL A 5 13.01 18.81 -13.55
N PRO A 6 12.95 19.30 -14.81
CA PRO A 6 12.32 18.55 -15.89
C PRO A 6 13.18 17.36 -16.30
N VAL A 7 12.56 16.19 -16.45
CA VAL A 7 13.20 14.93 -16.87
C VAL A 7 12.44 14.36 -18.06
N THR A 8 13.17 13.99 -19.12
CA THR A 8 12.61 13.28 -20.28
C THR A 8 12.81 11.79 -20.09
N ILE A 9 11.72 11.01 -20.16
CA ILE A 9 11.73 9.55 -20.06
C ILE A 9 10.94 9.01 -21.24
N GLU A 10 11.57 8.17 -22.05
CA GLU A 10 10.90 7.46 -23.13
C GLU A 10 9.96 6.39 -22.54
N VAL A 11 8.73 6.34 -23.03
CA VAL A 11 7.70 5.41 -22.56
C VAL A 11 6.93 4.83 -23.75
N GLU A 12 6.33 3.66 -23.55
CA GLU A 12 5.46 3.04 -24.54
C GLU A 12 4.27 3.96 -24.90
N PRO A 13 3.75 3.90 -26.15
CA PRO A 13 2.70 4.80 -26.62
C PRO A 13 1.45 4.84 -25.73
N GLY A 14 1.05 3.69 -25.16
CA GLY A 14 -0.09 3.62 -24.23
C GLY A 14 0.15 4.42 -22.94
N ALA A 15 1.37 4.42 -22.43
CA ALA A 15 1.73 5.21 -21.26
C ALA A 15 1.84 6.70 -21.61
N ALA A 16 2.38 7.04 -22.79
CA ALA A 16 2.40 8.42 -23.28
C ALA A 16 0.98 9.00 -23.38
N ALA A 17 0.02 8.23 -23.90
CA ALA A 17 -1.39 8.63 -23.96
C ALA A 17 -1.97 8.87 -22.56
N ALA A 18 -1.73 7.97 -21.60
CA ALA A 18 -2.19 8.13 -20.23
C ALA A 18 -1.59 9.36 -19.53
N LEU A 19 -0.32 9.67 -19.80
CA LEU A 19 0.36 10.88 -19.31
C LEU A 19 -0.18 12.19 -19.91
N GLY A 20 -1.09 12.14 -20.90
CA GLY A 20 -1.84 13.32 -21.33
C GLY A 20 -2.71 13.90 -20.21
N ASP A 21 -3.24 13.04 -19.32
CA ASP A 21 -4.08 13.45 -18.19
C ASP A 21 -3.25 14.13 -17.07
N PRO A 22 -3.58 15.37 -16.66
CA PRO A 22 -2.93 16.05 -15.54
C PRO A 22 -2.95 15.27 -14.23
N ARG A 23 -4.03 14.53 -13.92
CA ARG A 23 -4.13 13.76 -12.67
C ARG A 23 -3.15 12.59 -12.68
N THR A 24 -3.08 11.88 -13.80
CA THR A 24 -2.12 10.81 -14.04
C THR A 24 -0.68 11.32 -13.96
N ARG A 25 -0.35 12.47 -14.56
CA ARG A 25 0.99 13.08 -14.42
C ARG A 25 1.34 13.43 -12.98
N ALA A 26 0.41 14.01 -12.23
CA ALA A 26 0.63 14.32 -10.82
C ALA A 26 0.85 13.05 -9.99
N ALA A 27 0.11 11.97 -10.27
CA ALA A 27 0.29 10.68 -9.61
C ALA A 27 1.66 10.07 -9.94
N MET A 28 2.08 10.10 -11.21
CA MET A 28 3.41 9.65 -11.64
C MET A 28 4.52 10.46 -10.97
N GLY A 29 4.40 11.79 -10.90
CA GLY A 29 5.37 12.64 -10.23
C GLY A 29 5.57 12.27 -8.75
N ARG A 30 4.47 11.96 -8.03
CA ARG A 30 4.54 11.47 -6.64
C ARG A 30 5.21 10.09 -6.55
N LEU A 31 4.93 9.20 -7.50
CA LEU A 31 5.53 7.86 -7.55
C LEU A 31 7.04 7.95 -7.77
N VAL A 32 7.48 8.68 -8.81
CA VAL A 32 8.89 8.92 -9.11
C VAL A 32 9.60 9.56 -7.92
N SER A 33 9.00 10.58 -7.29
CA SER A 33 9.57 11.23 -6.10
C SER A 33 9.76 10.23 -4.95
N ARG A 34 8.83 9.30 -4.75
CA ARG A 34 8.92 8.27 -3.70
C ARG A 34 9.99 7.23 -4.00
N VAL A 35 10.15 6.85 -5.26
CA VAL A 35 11.19 5.91 -5.70
C VAL A 35 12.58 6.53 -5.57
N LEU A 36 12.72 7.81 -5.94
CA LEU A 36 13.99 8.54 -5.87
C LEU A 36 14.35 8.99 -4.45
N ASN A 37 13.37 9.16 -3.57
CA ASN A 37 13.58 9.48 -2.16
C ASN A 37 12.92 8.40 -1.26
N PRO A 38 13.46 7.17 -1.24
CA PRO A 38 12.94 6.14 -0.39
C PRO A 38 13.16 6.57 1.06
N HIS A 39 12.06 6.76 1.81
CA HIS A 39 12.17 7.00 3.25
C HIS A 39 12.84 5.78 3.88
N PRO A 40 13.98 5.93 4.58
CA PRO A 40 14.55 4.83 5.33
C PRO A 40 13.61 4.48 6.48
N GLY A 41 12.99 3.31 6.43
CA GLY A 41 12.14 2.77 7.49
C GLY A 41 10.74 2.37 7.04
N PRO A 42 9.95 1.78 7.95
CA PRO A 42 8.58 1.39 7.66
C PRO A 42 7.75 2.65 7.37
N SER A 43 6.84 2.57 6.39
CA SER A 43 5.87 3.64 6.11
C SER A 43 5.04 3.98 7.35
N GLU A 44 4.46 5.19 7.42
CA GLU A 44 3.57 5.58 8.52
C GLU A 44 2.46 4.54 8.75
N LEU A 45 1.88 4.01 7.66
CA LEU A 45 0.91 2.92 7.73
C LEU A 45 1.50 1.65 8.35
N ALA A 46 2.70 1.25 7.96
CA ALA A 46 3.35 0.07 8.52
C ALA A 46 3.65 0.25 10.02
N GLN A 47 4.04 1.46 10.44
CA GLN A 47 4.23 1.79 11.85
C GLN A 47 2.92 1.75 12.63
N ALA A 48 1.83 2.30 12.08
CA ALA A 48 0.51 2.25 12.69
C ALA A 48 0.00 0.81 12.86
N ILE A 49 0.20 -0.04 11.84
CA ILE A 49 -0.13 -1.47 11.92
C ILE A 49 0.70 -2.15 13.02
N ALA A 50 2.00 -1.87 13.10
CA ALA A 50 2.86 -2.46 14.12
C ALA A 50 2.45 -2.04 15.54
N ALA A 51 2.09 -0.76 15.73
CA ALA A 51 1.59 -0.24 17.00
C ALA A 51 0.28 -0.93 17.41
N ALA A 52 -0.69 -1.01 16.50
CA ALA A 52 -1.97 -1.69 16.76
C ALA A 52 -1.78 -3.17 17.11
N LYS A 53 -0.88 -3.87 16.41
CA LYS A 53 -0.53 -5.26 16.74
C LYS A 53 0.10 -5.39 18.12
N ALA A 54 0.99 -4.48 18.50
CA ALA A 54 1.62 -4.49 19.81
C ALA A 54 0.60 -4.26 20.94
N GLU A 55 -0.34 -3.33 20.74
CA GLU A 55 -1.44 -3.08 21.68
C GLU A 55 -2.34 -4.31 21.85
N ALA A 56 -2.75 -4.95 20.75
CA ALA A 56 -3.54 -6.16 20.80
C ALA A 56 -2.83 -7.29 21.55
N ARG A 57 -1.53 -7.47 21.34
CA ARG A 57 -0.72 -8.44 22.11
C ARG A 57 -0.60 -8.07 23.59
N ALA A 58 -0.46 -6.79 23.91
CA ALA A 58 -0.46 -6.33 25.30
C ALA A 58 -1.80 -6.57 26.00
N ALA A 59 -2.90 -6.55 25.25
CA ALA A 59 -4.23 -6.93 25.72
C ALA A 59 -4.45 -8.47 25.80
N GLY A 60 -3.43 -9.27 25.48
CA GLY A 60 -3.46 -10.73 25.60
C GLY A 60 -3.93 -11.48 24.36
N LEU A 61 -4.11 -10.82 23.21
CA LEU A 61 -4.41 -11.51 21.96
C LEU A 61 -3.23 -12.39 21.54
N THR A 62 -3.45 -13.70 21.49
CA THR A 62 -2.44 -14.67 21.11
C THR A 62 -2.56 -15.06 19.64
N ASP A 63 -1.49 -15.62 19.08
CA ASP A 63 -1.53 -16.14 17.72
C ASP A 63 -2.54 -17.30 17.59
N ALA A 64 -2.78 -18.06 18.66
CA ALA A 64 -3.79 -19.12 18.69
C ALA A 64 -5.23 -18.57 18.56
N ASP A 65 -5.51 -17.41 19.18
CA ASP A 65 -6.82 -16.75 19.06
C ASP A 65 -7.04 -16.25 17.62
N ILE A 66 -5.99 -15.70 17.00
CA ILE A 66 -6.01 -15.25 15.61
C ILE A 66 -6.24 -16.42 14.66
N ASP A 67 -5.53 -17.53 14.86
CA ASP A 67 -5.63 -18.72 14.01
C ASP A 67 -6.99 -19.41 14.15
N ALA A 68 -7.56 -19.43 15.36
CA ALA A 68 -8.91 -19.94 15.60
C ALA A 68 -9.97 -19.12 14.86
N GLU A 69 -9.91 -17.79 14.96
CA GLU A 69 -10.82 -16.88 14.26
C GLU A 69 -10.65 -16.97 12.74
N LEU A 70 -9.40 -17.03 12.26
CA LEU A 70 -9.11 -17.15 10.83
C LEU A 70 -9.62 -18.49 10.26
N THR A 71 -9.57 -19.55 11.06
CA THR A 71 -10.13 -20.86 10.71
C THR A 71 -11.65 -20.80 10.62
N ALA A 72 -12.31 -20.17 11.59
CA ALA A 72 -13.76 -19.98 11.61
C ALA A 72 -14.23 -19.15 10.41
N TYR A 73 -13.62 -17.98 10.17
CA TYR A 73 -13.91 -17.13 9.02
C TYR A 73 -13.76 -17.88 7.69
N ASN A 74 -12.65 -18.62 7.51
CA ASN A 74 -12.44 -19.37 6.27
C ASN A 74 -13.41 -20.54 6.08
N ALA A 75 -13.93 -21.11 7.16
CA ALA A 75 -14.97 -22.14 7.09
C ALA A 75 -16.31 -21.52 6.65
N GLU A 76 -16.72 -20.41 7.28
CA GLU A 76 -17.92 -19.65 6.92
C GLU A 76 -17.88 -19.15 5.45
N TRP A 77 -16.70 -18.70 5.00
CA TRP A 77 -16.51 -18.24 3.63
C TRP A 77 -16.51 -19.36 2.59
N ARG A 78 -16.05 -20.57 2.95
CA ARG A 78 -16.10 -21.74 2.08
C ARG A 78 -17.49 -22.37 2.00
N ASP A 79 -18.27 -22.25 3.06
CA ASP A 79 -19.67 -22.72 3.12
C ASP A 79 -20.66 -21.68 2.55
N SER A 80 -20.21 -20.45 2.30
CA SER A 80 -20.96 -19.46 1.54
C SER A 80 -20.92 -19.83 0.06
N PRO A 81 -22.05 -20.13 -0.60
CA PRO A 81 -22.07 -20.34 -2.04
C PRO A 81 -21.56 -19.07 -2.72
N SER A 82 -20.62 -19.24 -3.65
CA SER A 82 -20.19 -18.17 -4.55
C SER A 82 -21.42 -17.51 -5.18
N ALA A 83 -21.66 -16.24 -4.85
CA ALA A 83 -22.64 -15.40 -5.55
C ALA A 83 -22.10 -14.97 -6.92
#